data_AF-A0A452XXU3-F1
#
_entry.id   AF-A0A452XXU3-F1
#
_cell.length_a   1.000
_cell.length_b   1.000
_cell.length_c   1.000
_cell.angle_alpha   90.00
_cell.angle_beta   90.00
_cell.angle_gamma   90.00
#
_symmetry.space_group_name_H-M   'P 1'
#
loop_
_entity.id
_entity.type
_entity.pdbx_description
1 polymer ?
#
loop_
_entity_poly.entity_id
_entity_poly.type
_entity_poly.pdbx_seq_one_letter_code
_entity_poly.pdbx_strand_id
1 'polypeptide(L)'
;TTMARLFLPPVLLALSLAAATLILNVGVAEACSWQWPWPRHVFRGRYGRRYGISSIVTEAMFSSMFLHKDDTACPAKGFYTYSSFVRAAEWFPEFGSGAHHVDADTRKREVAAFLAQISHETTGGWATAPDGPYSWGLCFKEEINASSNYCDADNKEWRCVDGKSYHGRGPMQLSW
;
A
#
# COMPACT_ATOMS: atom_id res chain seq x y z
N THR A 1 50.23 23.48 16.05
CA THR A 1 49.47 22.73 15.02
C THR A 1 48.07 22.48 15.56
N THR A 2 47.13 23.25 15.07
CA THR A 2 45.82 23.51 15.67
C THR A 2 44.81 22.41 15.31
N MET A 3 44.17 21.79 16.31
CA MET A 3 43.03 20.89 16.11
C MET A 3 41.79 21.71 15.72
N ALA A 4 41.27 21.51 14.51
CA ALA A 4 39.98 22.03 14.08
C ALA A 4 38.86 21.06 14.51
N ARG A 5 38.03 21.50 15.46
CA ARG A 5 36.73 20.86 15.77
C ARG A 5 35.75 21.24 14.65
N LEU A 6 35.35 20.28 13.83
CA LEU A 6 34.26 20.41 12.86
C LEU A 6 32.93 20.42 13.62
N PHE A 7 32.44 21.62 13.94
CA PHE A 7 31.03 21.84 14.25
C PHE A 7 30.25 21.84 12.94
N LEU A 8 29.49 20.78 12.68
CA LEU A 8 28.47 20.78 11.63
C LEU A 8 27.36 21.78 12.02
N PRO A 9 26.99 22.73 11.14
CA PRO A 9 25.92 23.68 11.43
C PRO A 9 24.54 22.98 11.42
N PRO A 10 23.60 23.40 12.28
CA PRO A 10 22.26 22.79 12.45
C PRO A 10 21.36 22.84 11.20
N VAL A 11 21.79 23.50 10.12
CA VAL A 11 21.05 23.62 8.86
C VAL A 11 21.04 22.29 8.07
N LEU A 12 22.06 21.45 8.24
CA LEU A 12 22.16 20.17 7.53
C LEU A 12 21.23 19.07 8.05
N LEU A 13 20.72 19.17 9.29
CA LEU A 13 19.69 18.25 9.80
C LEU A 13 18.27 18.58 9.31
N ALA A 14 17.99 19.83 8.93
CA ALA A 14 16.66 20.24 8.50
C ALA A 14 16.31 19.79 7.06
N LEU A 15 17.33 19.62 6.21
CA LEU A 15 17.15 19.20 4.82
C LEU A 15 16.84 17.69 4.67
N SER A 16 17.27 16.84 5.61
CA SER A 16 16.94 15.41 5.58
C SER A 16 15.51 15.11 6.01
N LEU A 17 14.96 15.87 6.97
CA LEU A 17 13.55 15.74 7.36
C LEU A 17 12.61 16.18 6.23
N ALA A 18 12.92 17.28 5.52
CA ALA A 18 12.08 17.78 4.43
C ALA A 18 12.06 16.83 3.20
N ALA A 19 13.17 16.15 2.92
CA ALA A 19 13.23 15.14 1.86
C ALA A 19 12.38 13.89 2.19
N ALA A 20 12.36 13.45 3.46
CA ALA A 20 11.53 12.33 3.90
C ALA A 20 10.02 12.65 3.82
N THR A 21 9.61 13.88 4.12
CA THR A 21 8.21 14.31 3.94
C THR A 21 7.81 14.43 2.47
N LEU A 22 8.75 14.75 1.57
CA LEU A 22 8.45 14.86 0.14
C LEU A 22 8.26 13.47 -0.50
N ILE A 23 9.09 12.49 -0.14
CA ILE A 23 9.04 11.13 -0.72
C ILE A 23 7.75 10.39 -0.34
N LEU A 24 7.22 10.59 0.89
CA LEU A 24 5.92 10.03 1.28
C LEU A 24 4.73 10.67 0.53
N ASN A 25 4.86 11.92 0.07
CA ASN A 25 3.79 12.65 -0.61
C ASN A 25 3.73 12.39 -2.12
N VAL A 26 4.80 11.89 -2.74
CA VAL A 26 4.77 11.55 -4.19
C VAL A 26 3.84 10.36 -4.46
N GLY A 27 3.85 9.32 -3.61
CA GLY A 27 2.91 8.20 -3.73
C GLY A 27 1.45 8.60 -3.48
N VAL A 28 1.20 9.59 -2.62
CA VAL A 28 -0.15 10.14 -2.35
C VAL A 28 -0.62 11.04 -3.50
N ALA A 29 0.28 11.80 -4.13
CA ALA A 29 -0.03 12.62 -5.29
C ALA A 29 -0.37 11.77 -6.53
N GLU A 30 0.33 10.64 -6.72
CA GLU A 30 -0.04 9.69 -7.77
C GLU A 30 -1.38 9.05 -7.49
N ALA A 31 -1.72 8.71 -6.24
CA ALA A 31 -3.04 8.17 -5.86
C ALA A 31 -4.22 9.08 -6.29
N CYS A 32 -4.03 10.41 -6.34
CA CYS A 32 -5.03 11.36 -6.86
C CYS A 32 -5.27 11.25 -8.38
N SER A 33 -4.33 10.70 -9.15
CA SER A 33 -4.50 10.44 -10.59
C SER A 33 -5.28 9.16 -10.90
N TRP A 34 -5.46 8.29 -9.90
CA TRP A 34 -6.34 7.12 -9.99
C TRP A 34 -7.76 7.63 -9.76
N GLN A 35 -8.49 7.86 -10.85
CA GLN A 35 -9.84 8.42 -10.84
C GLN A 35 -10.85 7.39 -10.29
N TRP A 36 -10.73 7.00 -9.02
CA TRP A 36 -11.62 6.03 -8.39
C TRP A 36 -13.02 6.63 -8.17
N PRO A 37 -14.09 5.92 -8.55
CA PRO A 37 -15.46 6.41 -8.44
C PRO A 37 -15.95 6.26 -6.99
N TRP A 38 -15.53 7.16 -6.10
CA TRP A 38 -16.10 7.25 -4.75
C TRP A 38 -17.52 7.83 -4.83
N PRO A 39 -18.56 7.15 -4.30
CA PRO A 39 -19.90 7.72 -4.23
C PRO A 39 -19.91 9.00 -3.36
N ARG A 40 -20.42 10.12 -3.90
CA ARG A 40 -20.47 11.42 -3.19
C ARG A 40 -21.56 11.53 -2.13
N HIS A 41 -22.45 10.54 -2.02
CA HIS A 41 -23.62 10.60 -1.14
C HIS A 41 -23.71 9.39 -0.22
N VAL A 42 -22.74 9.19 0.66
CA VAL A 42 -22.98 8.30 1.80
C VAL A 42 -22.29 8.82 3.06
N PHE A 43 -23.12 9.05 4.07
CA PHE A 43 -22.82 9.28 5.49
C PHE A 43 -22.51 10.72 5.94
N ARG A 44 -23.59 11.49 6.17
CA ARG A 44 -23.64 12.48 7.26
C ARG A 44 -24.06 11.74 8.53
N GLY A 45 -23.19 11.58 9.53
CA GLY A 45 -23.56 10.87 10.77
C GLY A 45 -22.60 11.03 11.95
N ARG A 46 -23.15 11.59 13.04
CA ARG A 46 -22.71 11.73 14.44
C ARG A 46 -21.67 10.74 14.97
N TYR A 47 -20.77 11.27 15.83
CA TYR A 47 -19.85 10.58 16.73
C TYR A 47 -20.51 9.39 17.47
N GLY A 48 -19.96 8.17 17.34
CA GLY A 48 -20.32 7.06 18.24
C GLY A 48 -20.33 5.61 17.70
N ARG A 49 -19.97 5.30 16.45
CA ARG A 49 -19.80 3.91 15.98
C ARG A 49 -18.44 3.74 15.29
N ARG A 50 -17.64 2.74 15.71
CA ARG A 50 -16.49 2.28 14.92
C ARG A 50 -17.04 1.55 13.70
N TYR A 51 -16.75 2.05 12.51
CA TYR A 51 -17.17 1.42 11.26
C TYR A 51 -15.98 0.65 10.68
N GLY A 52 -16.16 -0.64 10.39
CA GLY A 52 -15.12 -1.46 9.77
C GLY A 52 -14.82 -1.05 8.33
N ILE A 53 -13.78 -1.65 7.73
CA ILE A 53 -13.31 -1.31 6.38
C ILE A 53 -14.42 -1.37 5.30
N SER A 54 -15.40 -2.28 5.48
CA SER A 54 -16.53 -2.46 4.58
C SER A 54 -17.48 -1.26 4.51
N SER A 55 -17.41 -0.34 5.49
CA SER A 55 -18.13 0.94 5.44
C SER A 55 -17.50 1.95 4.49
N ILE A 56 -16.22 1.77 4.15
CA ILE A 56 -15.49 2.61 3.20
C ILE A 56 -15.44 1.93 1.85
N VAL A 57 -14.98 0.68 1.80
CA VAL A 57 -14.80 -0.07 0.57
C VAL A 57 -15.80 -1.21 0.53
N THR A 58 -16.84 -1.06 -0.28
CA THR A 58 -17.79 -2.15 -0.56
C THR A 58 -17.16 -3.17 -1.51
N GLU A 59 -17.71 -4.38 -1.56
CA GLU A 59 -17.25 -5.40 -2.52
C GLU A 59 -17.34 -4.91 -3.96
N ALA A 60 -18.45 -4.28 -4.34
CA ALA A 60 -18.62 -3.71 -5.67
C ALA A 60 -17.55 -2.65 -5.99
N MET A 61 -17.17 -1.83 -5.01
CA MET A 61 -16.11 -0.84 -5.21
C MET A 61 -14.74 -1.51 -5.33
N PHE A 62 -14.44 -2.51 -4.50
CA PHE A 62 -13.22 -3.31 -4.61
C PHE A 62 -13.10 -3.97 -5.99
N SER A 63 -14.18 -4.60 -6.49
CA SER A 63 -14.22 -5.18 -7.83
C SER A 63 -14.05 -4.14 -8.93
N SER A 64 -14.63 -2.94 -8.79
CA SER A 64 -14.42 -1.85 -9.74
C SER A 64 -13.00 -1.29 -9.70
N MET A 65 -12.34 -1.38 -8.54
CA MET A 65 -10.97 -0.90 -8.38
C MET A 65 -9.98 -1.86 -9.06
N PHE A 66 -10.14 -3.15 -8.82
CA PHE A 66 -9.25 -4.19 -9.32
C PHE A 66 -9.90 -4.99 -10.45
N LEU A 67 -10.28 -4.27 -11.51
CA LEU A 67 -11.12 -4.80 -12.60
C LEU A 67 -10.52 -6.06 -13.25
N HIS A 68 -9.20 -6.07 -13.46
CA HIS A 68 -8.51 -7.15 -14.20
C HIS A 68 -7.77 -8.16 -13.31
N LYS A 69 -7.87 -8.09 -11.97
CA LYS A 69 -7.08 -8.95 -11.07
C LYS A 69 -7.30 -10.46 -11.28
N ASP A 70 -8.46 -10.84 -11.83
CA ASP A 70 -8.86 -12.22 -12.09
C ASP A 70 -8.83 -12.58 -13.60
N ASP A 71 -8.26 -11.73 -14.43
CA ASP A 71 -8.04 -12.05 -15.84
C ASP A 71 -7.05 -13.21 -15.98
N THR A 72 -7.18 -13.98 -17.05
CA THR A 72 -6.29 -15.14 -17.29
C THR A 72 -4.83 -14.78 -17.45
N ALA A 73 -4.54 -13.51 -17.76
CA ALA A 73 -3.17 -12.99 -17.85
C ALA A 73 -2.52 -12.78 -16.47
N CYS A 74 -3.30 -12.72 -15.38
CA CYS A 74 -2.82 -12.44 -14.04
C CYS A 74 -2.49 -13.72 -13.26
N PRO A 75 -1.22 -13.95 -12.86
CA PRO A 75 -0.85 -15.15 -12.10
C PRO A 75 -1.50 -15.26 -10.72
N ALA A 76 -1.97 -14.15 -10.15
CA ALA A 76 -2.70 -14.12 -8.88
C ALA A 76 -4.22 -14.33 -9.03
N LYS A 77 -4.72 -14.68 -10.22
CA LYS A 77 -6.15 -14.91 -10.47
C LYS A 77 -6.80 -15.78 -9.39
N GLY A 78 -7.87 -15.27 -8.78
CA GLY A 78 -8.64 -15.94 -7.74
C GLY A 78 -8.00 -15.93 -6.34
N PHE A 79 -6.80 -15.38 -6.17
CA PHE A 79 -6.10 -15.34 -4.89
C PHE A 79 -6.60 -14.20 -3.98
N TYR A 80 -6.70 -12.99 -4.54
CA TYR A 80 -7.13 -11.80 -3.79
C TYR A 80 -8.65 -11.63 -3.83
N THR A 81 -9.32 -12.07 -2.77
CA THR A 81 -10.77 -11.92 -2.61
C THR A 81 -11.12 -10.73 -1.71
N TYR A 82 -12.29 -10.12 -1.92
CA TYR A 82 -12.79 -9.08 -1.03
C TYR A 82 -12.94 -9.58 0.41
N SER A 83 -13.38 -10.83 0.60
CA SER A 83 -13.46 -11.45 1.93
C SER A 83 -12.08 -11.55 2.62
N SER A 84 -11.02 -11.87 1.88
CA SER A 84 -9.66 -11.89 2.44
C SER A 84 -9.19 -10.49 2.83
N PHE A 85 -9.52 -9.46 2.03
CA PHE A 85 -9.24 -8.07 2.36
C PHE A 85 -9.95 -7.61 3.64
N VAL A 86 -11.26 -7.88 3.76
CA VAL A 86 -12.03 -7.53 4.97
C VAL A 86 -11.48 -8.26 6.19
N ARG A 87 -11.24 -9.57 6.09
CA ARG A 87 -10.69 -10.38 7.20
C ARG A 87 -9.29 -9.94 7.61
N ALA A 88 -8.46 -9.50 6.68
CA ALA A 88 -7.14 -8.94 7.00
C ALA A 88 -7.28 -7.60 7.74
N ALA A 89 -8.17 -6.71 7.29
CA ALA A 89 -8.40 -5.43 7.93
C ALA A 89 -8.95 -5.55 9.37
N GLU A 90 -9.66 -6.63 9.69
CA GLU A 90 -10.13 -6.89 11.07
C GLU A 90 -8.98 -7.07 12.08
N TRP A 91 -7.78 -7.48 11.63
CA TRP A 91 -6.59 -7.52 12.48
C TRP A 91 -5.99 -6.14 12.77
N PHE A 92 -6.38 -5.13 12.00
CA PHE A 92 -5.91 -3.76 12.12
C PHE A 92 -7.11 -2.84 12.34
N PRO A 93 -7.75 -2.88 13.52
CA PRO A 93 -9.05 -2.24 13.77
C PRO A 93 -9.04 -0.71 13.74
N GLU A 94 -7.90 -0.08 13.50
CA GLU A 94 -7.77 1.37 13.26
C GLU A 94 -7.73 1.71 11.76
N PHE A 95 -7.31 0.76 10.91
CA PHE A 95 -7.21 0.91 9.47
C PHE A 95 -8.58 1.16 8.84
N GLY A 96 -8.76 2.31 8.20
CA GLY A 96 -10.01 2.69 7.56
C GLY A 96 -11.17 2.94 8.53
N SER A 97 -11.05 2.65 9.83
CA SER A 97 -12.00 3.13 10.84
C SER A 97 -11.58 4.49 11.39
N GLY A 98 -10.28 4.79 11.35
CA GLY A 98 -9.65 5.89 12.06
C GLY A 98 -9.64 5.68 13.58
N ALA A 99 -8.77 6.43 14.27
CA ALA A 99 -8.89 6.66 15.70
C ALA A 99 -10.10 7.59 16.00
N HIS A 100 -10.43 7.76 17.28
CA HIS A 100 -11.39 8.80 17.67
C HIS A 100 -10.90 10.16 17.12
N HIS A 101 -11.78 10.93 16.47
CA HIS A 101 -11.53 12.25 15.86
C HIS A 101 -10.97 12.29 14.41
N VAL A 102 -10.86 11.16 13.71
CA VAL A 102 -10.53 11.18 12.27
C VAL A 102 -11.80 11.35 11.43
N ASP A 103 -11.81 12.33 10.53
CA ASP A 103 -12.94 12.58 9.63
C ASP A 103 -13.06 11.51 8.52
N ALA A 104 -14.23 11.46 7.87
CA ALA A 104 -14.52 10.45 6.85
C ALA A 104 -13.62 10.55 5.61
N ASP A 105 -13.19 11.75 5.23
CA ASP A 105 -12.36 11.96 4.04
C ASP A 105 -10.91 11.54 4.30
N THR A 106 -10.40 11.77 5.51
CA THR A 106 -9.10 11.26 5.94
C THR A 106 -9.07 9.73 5.96
N ARG A 107 -10.12 9.07 6.46
CA ARG A 107 -10.22 7.60 6.40
C ARG A 107 -10.30 7.06 4.98
N LYS A 108 -11.06 7.72 4.09
CA LYS A 108 -11.10 7.36 2.66
C LYS A 108 -9.73 7.51 2.01
N ARG A 109 -8.99 8.59 2.32
CA ARG A 109 -7.63 8.82 1.80
C ARG A 109 -6.63 7.78 2.29
N GLU A 110 -6.68 7.39 3.56
CA GLU A 110 -5.85 6.30 4.10
C GLU A 110 -6.06 5.01 3.29
N VAL A 111 -7.31 4.59 3.12
CA VAL A 111 -7.63 3.36 2.40
C VAL A 111 -7.30 3.48 0.91
N ALA A 112 -7.58 4.62 0.28
CA ALA A 112 -7.22 4.86 -1.11
C ALA A 112 -5.70 4.79 -1.32
N ALA A 113 -4.91 5.38 -0.42
CA ALA A 113 -3.46 5.36 -0.48
C ALA A 113 -2.92 3.92 -0.32
N PHE A 114 -3.44 3.16 0.64
CA PHE A 114 -3.09 1.75 0.80
C PHE A 114 -3.42 0.94 -0.46
N LEU A 115 -4.64 1.06 -0.97
CA LEU A 115 -5.07 0.33 -2.18
C LEU A 115 -4.26 0.73 -3.42
N ALA A 116 -3.88 2.00 -3.55
CA ALA A 116 -3.03 2.47 -4.64
C ALA A 116 -1.61 1.91 -4.55
N GLN A 117 -1.02 1.89 -3.35
CA GLN A 117 0.32 1.33 -3.14
C GLN A 117 0.34 -0.16 -3.46
N ILE A 118 -0.61 -0.94 -2.93
CA ILE A 118 -0.65 -2.37 -3.25
C ILE A 118 -0.94 -2.61 -4.73
N SER A 119 -1.74 -1.76 -5.39
CA SER A 119 -1.97 -1.82 -6.84
C SER A 119 -0.65 -1.67 -7.59
N HIS A 120 0.17 -0.69 -7.22
CA HIS A 120 1.46 -0.44 -7.85
C HIS A 120 2.40 -1.65 -7.70
N GLU A 121 2.57 -2.12 -6.46
CA GLU A 121 3.46 -3.26 -6.14
C GLU A 121 3.08 -4.56 -6.85
N THR A 122 1.82 -4.69 -7.27
CA THR A 122 1.29 -5.93 -7.86
C THR A 122 0.73 -5.72 -9.27
N THR A 123 1.06 -4.61 -9.92
CA THR A 123 0.44 -4.23 -11.19
C THR A 123 0.81 -5.17 -12.33
N GLY A 124 -0.19 -5.54 -13.13
CA GLY A 124 -0.01 -6.12 -14.46
C GLY A 124 -0.21 -5.11 -15.58
N GLY A 125 -0.40 -3.83 -15.26
CA GLY A 125 -0.76 -2.79 -16.21
C GLY A 125 0.41 -2.34 -17.09
N TRP A 126 0.08 -1.96 -18.33
CA TRP A 126 1.00 -1.34 -19.28
C TRP A 126 0.32 -0.12 -19.93
N ALA A 127 1.08 0.68 -20.68
CA ALA A 127 0.63 1.97 -21.20
C ALA A 127 -0.68 1.93 -22.03
N THR A 128 -0.97 0.80 -22.68
CA THR A 128 -2.16 0.59 -23.51
C THR A 128 -3.04 -0.54 -23.00
N ALA A 129 -2.96 -0.85 -21.70
CA ALA A 129 -3.78 -1.88 -21.10
C ALA A 129 -5.28 -1.54 -21.23
N PRO A 130 -6.16 -2.54 -21.45
CA PRO A 130 -7.60 -2.36 -21.37
C PRO A 130 -7.98 -1.61 -20.09
N ASP A 131 -8.87 -0.63 -20.21
CA ASP A 131 -9.35 0.20 -19.10
C ASP A 131 -8.25 1.01 -18.36
N GLY A 132 -7.06 1.11 -18.97
CA GLY A 132 -5.90 1.87 -18.48
C GLY A 132 -4.96 1.06 -17.59
N PRO A 133 -3.71 1.51 -17.37
CA PRO A 133 -2.72 0.78 -16.56
C PRO A 133 -3.11 0.61 -15.08
N TYR A 134 -4.05 1.42 -14.62
CA TYR A 134 -4.44 1.58 -13.23
C TYR A 134 -5.57 0.64 -12.78
N SER A 135 -6.20 -0.09 -13.70
CA SER A 135 -7.22 -1.11 -13.40
C SER A 135 -6.63 -2.52 -13.20
N TRP A 136 -5.28 -2.64 -13.27
CA TRP A 136 -4.53 -3.91 -13.29
C TRP A 136 -3.75 -4.19 -12.00
N GLY A 137 -4.12 -3.55 -10.89
CA GLY A 137 -3.58 -3.91 -9.57
C GLY A 137 -3.97 -5.32 -9.15
N LEU A 138 -3.21 -5.91 -8.20
CA LEU A 138 -3.40 -7.27 -7.67
C LEU A 138 -3.25 -8.39 -8.72
N CYS A 139 -2.55 -8.13 -9.81
CA CYS A 139 -2.29 -9.12 -10.86
C CYS A 139 -1.22 -10.14 -10.45
N PHE A 140 -0.25 -9.72 -9.65
CA PHE A 140 0.82 -10.57 -9.09
C PHE A 140 0.70 -10.75 -7.57
N LYS A 141 1.17 -11.90 -7.07
CA LYS A 141 1.19 -12.23 -5.63
C LYS A 141 2.58 -12.44 -5.06
N GLU A 142 3.56 -12.54 -5.93
CA GLU A 142 4.96 -12.75 -5.59
C GLU A 142 5.83 -12.15 -6.69
N GLU A 143 7.04 -11.78 -6.32
CA GLU A 143 8.05 -11.21 -7.20
C GLU A 143 8.37 -12.15 -8.35
N ILE A 144 8.51 -11.57 -9.55
CA ILE A 144 8.87 -12.32 -10.75
C ILE A 144 10.40 -12.27 -10.91
N ASN A 145 11.03 -13.41 -11.19
CA ASN A 145 12.47 -13.51 -11.47
C ASN A 145 13.36 -12.96 -10.35
N ALA A 146 13.03 -13.27 -9.09
CA ALA A 146 13.86 -12.94 -7.94
C ALA A 146 15.33 -13.36 -8.14
N SER A 147 16.23 -12.39 -8.10
CA SER A 147 17.67 -12.58 -8.37
C SER A 147 18.47 -12.99 -7.13
N SER A 148 17.84 -12.97 -5.96
CA SER A 148 18.42 -13.30 -4.66
C SER A 148 17.42 -14.08 -3.81
N ASN A 149 17.90 -14.72 -2.75
CA ASN A 149 17.03 -15.29 -1.72
C ASN A 149 16.60 -14.25 -0.67
N TYR A 150 17.05 -13.00 -0.75
CA TYR A 150 16.70 -11.91 0.17
C TYR A 150 16.97 -12.27 1.64
N CYS A 151 18.06 -13.01 1.87
CA CYS A 151 18.50 -13.39 3.20
C CYS A 151 19.64 -12.48 3.67
N ASP A 152 19.42 -11.77 4.77
CA ASP A 152 20.50 -11.17 5.54
C ASP A 152 21.08 -12.21 6.52
N ALA A 153 22.20 -12.84 6.13
CA ALA A 153 22.87 -13.86 6.93
C ALA A 153 23.49 -13.31 8.24
N ASP A 154 23.68 -11.99 8.32
CA ASP A 154 24.25 -11.33 9.48
C ASP A 154 23.20 -11.02 10.55
N ASN A 155 21.91 -10.98 10.18
CA ASN A 155 20.81 -10.77 11.11
C ASN A 155 20.68 -11.95 12.11
N LYS A 156 20.99 -11.68 13.39
CA LYS A 156 20.96 -12.70 14.44
C LYS A 156 19.59 -12.87 15.10
N GLU A 157 18.72 -11.89 14.97
CA GLU A 157 17.34 -11.92 15.49
C GLU A 157 16.41 -12.64 14.51
N TRP A 158 16.49 -12.29 13.22
CA TRP A 158 15.68 -12.86 12.14
C TRP A 158 16.52 -13.76 11.24
N ARG A 159 16.98 -14.88 11.81
CA ARG A 159 17.87 -15.81 11.09
C ARG A 159 17.16 -16.45 9.91
N CYS A 160 17.88 -16.50 8.79
CA CYS A 160 17.39 -17.17 7.59
C CYS A 160 17.22 -18.68 7.81
N VAL A 161 16.15 -19.22 7.24
CA VAL A 161 15.87 -20.65 7.23
C VAL A 161 16.44 -21.25 5.94
N ASP A 162 17.16 -22.36 6.08
CA ASP A 162 17.78 -23.04 4.94
C ASP A 162 16.73 -23.43 3.86
N GLY A 163 17.12 -23.26 2.60
CA GLY A 163 16.25 -23.48 1.45
C GLY A 163 15.05 -22.53 1.32
N LYS A 164 14.94 -21.47 2.13
CA LYS A 164 13.90 -20.45 2.01
C LYS A 164 14.42 -19.20 1.28
N SER A 165 13.49 -18.53 0.61
CA SER A 165 13.70 -17.24 -0.06
C SER A 165 12.66 -16.24 0.45
N TYR A 166 13.10 -15.01 0.72
CA TYR A 166 12.33 -13.90 1.26
C TYR A 166 12.04 -12.83 0.20
N HIS A 167 11.97 -13.24 -1.07
CA HIS A 167 11.52 -12.37 -2.16
C HIS A 167 10.13 -11.80 -1.92
N GLY A 168 9.82 -10.72 -2.65
CA GLY A 168 8.59 -9.95 -2.49
C GLY A 168 7.34 -10.83 -2.56
N ARG A 169 6.48 -10.75 -1.54
CA ARG A 169 5.21 -11.48 -1.52
C ARG A 169 4.04 -10.63 -1.03
N GLY A 170 2.87 -10.98 -1.54
CA GLY A 170 1.61 -10.37 -1.20
C GLY A 170 1.45 -8.94 -1.74
N PRO A 171 0.42 -8.22 -1.25
CA PRO A 171 0.03 -6.92 -1.77
C PRO A 171 1.10 -5.83 -1.59
N MET A 172 1.91 -5.90 -0.54
CA MET A 172 2.98 -4.94 -0.24
C MET A 172 4.36 -5.42 -0.70
N GLN A 173 4.43 -6.52 -1.47
CA GLN A 173 5.69 -7.16 -1.88
C GLN A 173 6.73 -7.26 -0.75
N LEU A 174 6.29 -7.75 0.42
CA LEU A 174 7.15 -7.83 1.61
C LEU A 174 8.41 -8.64 1.31
N SER A 175 9.55 -8.00 1.54
CA SER A 175 10.91 -8.53 1.34
C SER A 175 11.86 -7.93 2.39
N TRP A 176 13.10 -8.43 2.42
CA TRP A 176 14.17 -7.99 3.32
C TRP A 176 15.31 -7.32 2.55
#